data_AF-A0A2N2ADS1-F1
#
_entry.id   AF-A0A2N2ADS1-F1
#
_cell.length_a   1.000
_cell.length_b   1.000
_cell.length_c   1.000
_cell.angle_alpha   90.00
_cell.angle_beta   90.00
_cell.angle_gamma   90.00
#
_symmetry.space_group_name_H-M   'P 1'
#
loop_
_entity.id
_entity.type
_entity.pdbx_description
1 polymer ?
#
loop_
_entity_poly.entity_id
_entity_poly.type
_entity_poly.pdbx_seq_one_letter_code
_entity_poly.pdbx_strand_id
1 'polypeptide(L)'
;MIMQRLLMLLGAALVLTAAPLWAENAERFDGYTIHYNAFNADLLDQRVAQAYKLRTGCSDGVLTLALRKDDGSSAAADITAGAVTLVGQRNGITMREVRDDKSVYYIGSFSIVSGAEPLKFAVTVRPEGGTREHSFDFSRQLFRC
;
A
#
# COMPACT_ATOMS: atom_id res chain seq x y z
N MET A 1 27.85 35.90 28.66
CA MET A 1 26.86 35.03 29.36
C MET A 1 25.44 35.13 28.79
N ILE A 2 24.95 36.30 28.34
CA ILE A 2 23.61 36.46 27.73
C ILE A 2 23.52 35.85 26.32
N MET A 3 24.55 36.01 25.48
CA MET A 3 24.60 35.45 24.12
C MET A 3 24.56 33.91 24.07
N GLN A 4 25.16 33.25 25.07
CA GLN A 4 25.21 31.78 25.17
C GLN A 4 23.89 31.17 25.63
N ARG A 5 23.11 31.92 26.44
CA ARG A 5 21.72 31.56 26.79
C ARG A 5 20.78 31.74 25.60
N LEU A 6 21.02 32.75 24.75
CA LEU A 6 20.25 32.97 23.53
C LEU A 6 20.50 31.86 22.48
N LEU A 7 21.75 31.40 22.33
CA LEU A 7 22.10 30.28 21.46
C LEU A 7 21.49 28.94 21.95
N MET A 8 21.44 28.71 23.27
CA MET A 8 20.81 27.52 23.84
C MET A 8 19.28 27.51 23.67
N LEU A 9 18.63 28.68 23.76
CA LEU A 9 17.18 28.81 23.54
C LEU A 9 16.80 28.63 22.06
N LEU A 10 17.64 29.10 21.12
CA LEU A 10 17.43 28.90 19.69
C LEU A 10 17.65 27.44 19.25
N GLY A 11 18.59 26.74 19.89
CA GLY A 11 18.84 25.31 19.66
C GLY A 11 17.73 24.40 20.21
N ALA A 12 17.10 24.75 21.34
CA ALA A 12 16.00 23.99 21.92
C ALA A 12 14.68 24.10 21.13
N ALA A 13 14.46 25.22 20.44
CA ALA A 13 13.27 25.43 19.62
C ALA A 13 13.27 24.61 18.31
N LEU A 14 14.44 24.21 17.81
CA LEU A 14 14.57 23.53 16.52
C LEU A 14 14.29 22.01 16.58
N VAL A 15 14.24 21.42 17.78
CA VAL A 15 14.07 19.96 17.96
C VAL A 15 12.60 19.53 18.00
N LEU A 16 11.65 20.47 18.19
CA LEU A 16 10.24 20.13 18.46
C LEU A 16 9.32 20.01 17.22
N THR A 17 9.82 20.18 15.99
CA THR A 17 8.98 20.18 14.77
C THR A 17 9.14 18.95 13.89
N ALA A 18 9.91 17.94 14.31
CA ALA A 18 9.96 16.66 13.60
C ALA A 18 8.74 15.81 13.97
N ALA A 19 7.55 16.21 13.49
CA ALA A 19 6.43 15.28 13.46
C ALA A 19 6.85 14.08 12.58
N PRO A 20 6.74 12.84 13.06
CA PRO A 20 6.94 11.69 12.19
C PRO A 20 5.88 11.78 11.08
N LEU A 21 6.32 11.99 9.85
CA LEU A 21 5.51 11.72 8.67
C LEU A 21 5.33 10.20 8.65
N TRP A 22 4.31 9.70 9.36
CA TRP A 22 3.86 8.34 9.16
C TRP A 22 3.41 8.25 7.70
N ALA A 23 4.19 7.56 6.88
CA ALA A 23 3.78 7.14 5.57
C ALA A 23 2.61 6.16 5.75
N GLU A 24 1.42 6.71 5.92
CA GLU A 24 0.18 5.96 5.92
C GLU A 24 0.03 5.40 4.50
N ASN A 25 -0.02 4.08 4.35
CA ASN A 25 -0.27 3.45 3.05
C ASN A 25 -1.76 3.57 2.73
N ALA A 26 -2.20 4.80 2.47
CA ALA A 26 -3.58 5.13 2.21
C ALA A 26 -3.70 6.33 1.29
N GLU A 27 -4.72 6.30 0.43
CA GLU A 27 -5.08 7.44 -0.41
C GLU A 27 -6.55 7.80 -0.24
N ARG A 28 -6.85 9.09 -0.15
CA ARG A 28 -8.19 9.62 0.12
C ARG A 28 -8.75 10.29 -1.13
N PHE A 29 -9.98 9.97 -1.50
CA PHE A 29 -10.66 10.52 -2.67
C PHE A 29 -12.18 10.40 -2.53
N ASP A 30 -12.95 11.41 -2.93
CA ASP A 30 -14.41 11.36 -3.06
C ASP A 30 -15.20 10.70 -1.88
N GLY A 31 -14.76 10.90 -0.64
CA GLY A 31 -15.39 10.31 0.56
C GLY A 31 -14.99 8.86 0.86
N TYR A 32 -13.91 8.41 0.24
CA TYR A 32 -13.30 7.10 0.42
C TYR A 32 -11.83 7.21 0.82
N THR A 33 -11.36 6.17 1.49
CA THR A 33 -9.95 5.92 1.78
C THR A 33 -9.58 4.52 1.30
N ILE A 34 -8.65 4.42 0.35
CA ILE A 34 -8.08 3.14 -0.08
C ILE A 34 -6.81 2.87 0.71
N HIS A 35 -6.82 1.84 1.55
CA HIS A 35 -5.62 1.34 2.19
C HIS A 35 -4.95 0.32 1.27
N TYR A 36 -3.63 0.42 1.14
CA TYR A 36 -2.85 -0.47 0.30
C TYR A 36 -1.62 -0.99 1.04
N ASN A 37 -1.15 -2.18 0.71
CA ASN A 37 0.14 -2.66 1.21
C ASN A 37 0.72 -3.70 0.26
N ALA A 38 2.04 -3.66 0.10
CA ALA A 38 2.79 -4.66 -0.63
C ALA A 38 3.90 -5.23 0.26
N PHE A 39 4.03 -6.55 0.31
CA PHE A 39 4.98 -7.23 1.18
C PHE A 39 5.41 -8.59 0.61
N ASN A 40 6.52 -9.13 1.11
CA ASN A 40 7.03 -10.45 0.74
C ASN A 40 6.03 -11.55 1.10
N ALA A 41 5.83 -12.52 0.22
CA ALA A 41 4.82 -13.57 0.43
C ALA A 41 5.17 -14.54 1.58
N ASP A 42 6.44 -14.61 2.00
CA ASP A 42 6.91 -15.40 3.14
C ASP A 42 6.42 -14.88 4.51
N LEU A 43 5.92 -13.65 4.56
CA LEU A 43 5.30 -13.07 5.76
C LEU A 43 3.84 -13.49 5.95
N LEU A 44 3.22 -14.17 4.98
CA LEU A 44 1.86 -14.68 5.13
C LEU A 44 1.82 -15.95 6.00
N ASP A 45 0.78 -16.07 6.82
CA ASP A 45 0.43 -17.36 7.41
C ASP A 45 0.12 -18.37 6.28
N GLN A 46 0.70 -19.57 6.39
CA GLN A 46 0.60 -20.60 5.37
C GLN A 46 -0.86 -20.98 5.07
N ARG A 47 -1.76 -20.93 6.06
CA ARG A 47 -3.19 -21.22 5.86
C ARG A 47 -3.86 -20.14 5.03
N VAL A 48 -3.50 -18.86 5.23
CA VAL A 48 -4.03 -17.73 4.44
C VAL A 48 -3.58 -17.86 3.00
N ALA A 49 -2.30 -18.13 2.77
CA ALA A 49 -1.78 -18.33 1.43
C ALA A 49 -2.46 -19.49 0.68
N GLN A 50 -2.70 -20.62 1.37
CA GLN A 50 -3.41 -21.76 0.80
C GLN A 50 -4.88 -21.46 0.51
N ALA A 51 -5.59 -20.86 1.48
CA ALA A 51 -6.99 -20.48 1.34
C ALA A 51 -7.20 -19.56 0.13
N TYR A 52 -6.23 -18.67 -0.12
CA TYR A 52 -6.27 -17.71 -1.21
C TYR A 52 -5.49 -18.12 -2.46
N LYS A 53 -4.95 -19.35 -2.49
CA LYS A 53 -4.18 -19.91 -3.61
C LYS A 53 -3.08 -18.96 -4.10
N LEU A 54 -2.42 -18.28 -3.16
CA LEU A 54 -1.35 -17.32 -3.43
C LEU A 54 -0.04 -18.06 -3.65
N ARG A 55 0.81 -17.51 -4.53
CA ARG A 55 2.20 -17.96 -4.60
C ARG A 55 2.97 -17.46 -3.39
N THR A 56 3.79 -18.34 -2.81
CA THR A 56 4.57 -18.06 -1.59
C THR A 56 6.05 -18.37 -1.77
N GLY A 57 6.57 -18.29 -2.99
CA GLY A 57 8.01 -18.39 -3.21
C GLY A 57 8.73 -17.22 -2.54
N CYS A 58 10.01 -17.40 -2.21
CA CYS A 58 10.82 -16.33 -1.62
C CYS A 58 11.12 -15.16 -2.58
N SER A 59 10.72 -15.27 -3.85
CA SER A 59 10.70 -14.18 -4.84
C SER A 59 9.28 -13.75 -5.23
N ASP A 60 8.25 -14.15 -4.47
CA ASP A 60 6.88 -13.68 -4.65
C ASP A 60 6.52 -12.59 -3.63
N GLY A 61 5.71 -11.64 -4.07
CA GLY A 61 5.12 -10.59 -3.26
C GLY A 61 3.60 -10.66 -3.28
N VAL A 62 2.99 -10.02 -2.30
CA VAL A 62 1.54 -9.94 -2.13
C VAL A 62 1.13 -8.48 -2.05
N LEU A 63 0.11 -8.13 -2.83
CA LEU A 63 -0.55 -6.83 -2.82
C LEU A 63 -1.91 -6.99 -2.14
N THR A 64 -2.18 -6.10 -1.19
CA THR A 64 -3.46 -6.00 -0.50
C THR A 64 -4.04 -4.60 -0.68
N LEU A 65 -5.35 -4.53 -0.92
CA LEU A 65 -6.11 -3.30 -1.10
C LEU A 65 -7.43 -3.40 -0.33
N ALA A 66 -7.79 -2.37 0.43
CA ALA A 66 -9.05 -2.32 1.17
C ALA A 66 -9.65 -0.91 1.11
N LEU A 67 -10.84 -0.80 0.52
CA LEU A 67 -11.55 0.47 0.41
C LEU A 67 -12.47 0.66 1.62
N ARG A 68 -12.41 1.86 2.20
CA ARG A 68 -13.31 2.29 3.27
C ARG A 68 -13.99 3.60 2.90
N LYS A 69 -15.19 3.81 3.41
CA LYS A 69 -15.86 5.12 3.38
C LYS A 69 -15.39 5.96 4.56
N ASP A 70 -15.63 7.27 4.50
CA ASP A 70 -15.29 8.19 5.59
C ASP A 70 -15.99 7.88 6.93
N ASP A 71 -17.14 7.18 6.88
CA ASP A 71 -17.82 6.67 8.08
C ASP A 71 -17.13 5.45 8.71
N GLY A 72 -16.03 4.98 8.12
CA GLY A 72 -15.22 3.85 8.57
C GLY A 72 -15.71 2.48 8.07
N SER A 73 -16.85 2.41 7.40
CA SER A 73 -17.37 1.16 6.84
C SER A 73 -16.57 0.69 5.62
N SER A 74 -16.52 -0.62 5.39
CA SER A 74 -15.89 -1.20 4.20
C SER A 74 -16.75 -0.98 2.96
N ALA A 75 -16.12 -0.75 1.82
CA ALA A 75 -16.77 -0.61 0.52
C ALA A 75 -16.17 -1.61 -0.48
N ALA A 76 -17.02 -2.19 -1.32
CA ALA A 76 -16.59 -2.95 -2.48
C ALA A 76 -16.25 -2.02 -3.66
N ALA A 77 -15.39 -2.50 -4.54
CA ALA A 77 -14.90 -1.76 -5.69
C ALA A 77 -14.43 -2.69 -6.82
N ASP A 78 -14.49 -2.21 -8.05
CA ASP A 78 -13.73 -2.81 -9.14
C ASP A 78 -12.27 -2.34 -9.02
N ILE A 79 -11.35 -3.30 -8.87
CA ILE A 79 -9.92 -3.03 -8.67
C ILE A 79 -9.13 -3.56 -9.86
N THR A 80 -8.34 -2.68 -10.47
CA THR A 80 -7.26 -3.07 -11.39
C THR A 80 -5.93 -2.67 -10.78
N ALA A 81 -4.97 -3.60 -10.73
CA ALA A 81 -3.64 -3.33 -10.21
C ALA A 81 -2.55 -3.96 -11.07
N GLY A 82 -1.38 -3.34 -11.09
CA GLY A 82 -0.22 -3.85 -11.82
C GLY A 82 1.09 -3.37 -11.22
N ALA A 83 2.13 -4.19 -11.35
CA ALA A 83 3.50 -3.77 -11.08
C ALA A 83 4.08 -3.10 -12.34
N VAL A 84 4.79 -2.00 -12.17
CA VAL A 84 5.43 -1.24 -13.24
C VAL A 84 6.93 -1.52 -13.20
N THR A 85 7.48 -2.01 -14.30
CA THR A 85 8.92 -2.21 -14.47
C THR A 85 9.63 -0.89 -14.75
N LEU A 86 10.97 -0.88 -14.64
CA LEU A 86 11.80 0.31 -14.92
C LEU A 86 11.64 0.86 -16.34
N VAL A 87 11.36 -0.02 -17.30
CA VAL A 87 11.10 0.35 -18.70
C VAL A 87 9.65 0.76 -18.95
N GLY A 88 8.83 0.88 -17.90
CA GLY A 88 7.44 1.33 -17.98
C GLY A 88 6.42 0.23 -18.33
N GLN A 89 6.85 -1.01 -18.56
CA GLN A 89 5.93 -2.12 -18.81
C GLN A 89 5.10 -2.42 -17.56
N ARG A 90 3.76 -2.48 -17.73
CA ARG A 90 2.81 -2.87 -16.69
C ARG A 90 2.56 -4.37 -16.72
N ASN A 91 2.88 -5.04 -15.62
CA ASN A 91 2.57 -6.44 -15.38
C ASN A 91 1.32 -6.51 -14.50
N GLY A 92 0.21 -6.95 -15.08
CA GLY A 92 -1.07 -7.06 -14.37
C GLY A 92 -0.99 -8.01 -13.18
N ILE A 93 -1.64 -7.64 -12.08
CA ILE A 93 -1.80 -8.47 -10.90
C ILE A 93 -3.26 -8.90 -10.84
N THR A 94 -3.51 -10.20 -10.84
CA THR A 94 -4.87 -10.73 -10.68
C THR A 94 -5.32 -10.53 -9.24
N MET A 95 -6.22 -9.58 -9.04
CA MET A 95 -6.79 -9.26 -7.74
C MET A 95 -8.00 -10.16 -7.46
N ARG A 96 -8.04 -10.75 -6.26
CA ARG A 96 -9.16 -11.56 -5.78
C ARG A 96 -9.86 -10.81 -4.66
N GLU A 97 -11.17 -10.62 -4.81
CA GLU A 97 -12.01 -10.12 -3.72
C GLU A 97 -12.14 -11.18 -2.62
N VAL A 98 -12.06 -10.73 -1.38
CA VAL A 98 -12.27 -11.53 -0.18
C VAL A 98 -13.24 -10.79 0.73
N ARG A 99 -14.20 -11.54 1.28
CA ARG A 99 -15.23 -11.03 2.18
C ARG A 99 -15.15 -11.76 3.51
N ASP A 100 -14.80 -11.03 4.56
CA ASP A 100 -14.77 -11.52 5.95
C ASP A 100 -15.75 -10.70 6.79
N ASP A 101 -16.82 -11.33 7.25
CA ASP A 101 -17.93 -10.71 7.99
C ASP A 101 -18.50 -9.44 7.32
N LYS A 102 -18.01 -8.27 7.73
CA LYS A 102 -18.42 -6.94 7.24
C LYS A 102 -17.29 -6.20 6.50
N SER A 103 -16.20 -6.90 6.19
CA SER A 103 -15.01 -6.34 5.55
C SER A 103 -14.82 -6.94 4.16
N VAL A 104 -14.51 -6.08 3.20
CA VAL A 104 -14.13 -6.44 1.83
C VAL A 104 -12.70 -5.98 1.60
N TYR A 105 -11.87 -6.88 1.08
CA TYR A 105 -10.50 -6.56 0.67
C TYR A 105 -10.12 -7.35 -0.57
N TYR A 106 -9.06 -6.90 -1.23
CA TYR A 106 -8.57 -7.46 -2.47
C TYR A 106 -7.13 -7.90 -2.26
N ILE A 107 -6.82 -9.12 -2.68
CA ILE A 107 -5.50 -9.72 -2.53
C ILE A 107 -5.02 -10.33 -3.84
N GLY A 108 -3.75 -10.12 -4.17
CA GLY A 108 -3.13 -10.69 -5.37
C GLY A 108 -1.65 -10.96 -5.14
N SER A 109 -1.13 -12.03 -5.74
CA SER A 109 0.31 -12.35 -5.73
C SER A 109 0.99 -11.93 -7.02
N PHE A 110 2.23 -11.46 -6.94
CA PHE A 110 3.06 -11.06 -8.08
C PHE A 110 4.51 -11.53 -7.88
N SER A 111 5.30 -11.53 -8.96
CA SER A 111 6.71 -11.92 -8.88
C SER A 111 7.60 -10.69 -8.68
N ILE A 112 8.54 -10.79 -7.74
CA ILE A 112 9.52 -9.75 -7.43
C ILE A 112 10.67 -9.85 -8.43
N VAL A 113 10.63 -8.98 -9.45
CA VAL A 113 11.60 -9.00 -10.56
C VAL A 113 12.96 -8.37 -10.19
N SER A 114 12.99 -7.44 -9.25
CA SER A 114 14.20 -6.78 -8.74
C SER A 114 14.12 -6.68 -7.21
N GLY A 115 15.18 -7.07 -6.50
CA GLY A 115 15.27 -6.91 -5.04
C GLY A 115 16.07 -5.69 -4.59
N ALA A 116 16.75 -5.01 -5.53
CA ALA A 116 17.64 -3.87 -5.23
C ALA A 116 16.92 -2.52 -5.28
N GLU A 117 15.78 -2.44 -5.97
CA GLU A 117 15.05 -1.19 -6.21
C GLU A 117 13.58 -1.32 -5.80
N PRO A 118 12.93 -0.21 -5.40
CA PRO A 118 11.51 -0.23 -5.09
C PRO A 118 10.68 -0.63 -6.31
N LEU A 119 9.77 -1.60 -6.13
CA LEU A 119 8.77 -1.90 -7.15
C LEU A 119 7.71 -0.82 -7.12
N LYS A 120 7.39 -0.29 -8.29
CA LYS A 120 6.28 0.64 -8.49
C LYS A 120 5.01 -0.15 -8.78
N PHE A 121 3.90 0.26 -8.19
CA PHE A 121 2.57 -0.29 -8.40
C PHE A 121 1.67 0.81 -8.95
N ALA A 122 0.83 0.46 -9.91
CA ALA A 122 -0.23 1.30 -10.43
C ALA A 122 -1.57 0.64 -10.07
N VAL A 123 -2.46 1.41 -9.46
CA VAL A 123 -3.76 0.95 -8.98
C VAL A 123 -4.85 1.86 -9.53
N THR A 124 -5.92 1.25 -10.01
CA THR A 124 -7.17 1.92 -10.37
C THR A 124 -8.29 1.31 -9.55
N VAL A 125 -9.06 2.17 -8.90
CA VAL A 125 -10.16 1.82 -8.01
C VAL A 125 -11.43 2.48 -8.50
N ARG A 126 -12.50 1.70 -8.66
CA ARG A 126 -13.85 2.21 -8.91
C ARG A 126 -14.79 1.71 -7.82
N PRO A 127 -15.19 2.55 -6.85
CA PRO A 127 -16.16 2.15 -5.84
C PRO A 127 -17.45 1.63 -6.48
N GLU A 128 -18.03 0.56 -5.93
CA GLU A 128 -19.28 -0.01 -6.43
C GLU A 128 -20.41 1.04 -6.39
N GLY A 129 -21.16 1.16 -7.48
CA GLY A 129 -22.20 2.20 -7.64
C GLY A 129 -21.68 3.60 -7.94
N GLY A 130 -20.36 3.81 -7.97
CA GLY A 130 -19.71 5.03 -8.43
C GLY A 130 -19.45 5.02 -9.94
N THR A 131 -19.39 6.21 -10.54
CA THR A 131 -19.06 6.37 -11.97
C THR A 131 -17.63 6.85 -12.22
N ARG A 132 -16.92 7.27 -11.18
CA ARG A 132 -15.55 7.78 -11.28
C ARG A 132 -14.54 6.74 -10.85
N GLU A 133 -13.48 6.63 -11.63
CA GLU A 133 -12.30 5.86 -11.30
C GLU A 133 -11.27 6.77 -10.62
N HIS A 134 -10.61 6.24 -9.59
CA HIS A 134 -9.47 6.87 -8.95
C HIS A 134 -8.21 6.06 -9.25
N SER A 135 -7.18 6.71 -9.79
CA SER A 135 -5.93 6.04 -10.15
C SER A 135 -4.76 6.65 -9.41
N PHE A 136 -3.89 5.81 -8.88
CA PHE A 136 -2.71 6.23 -8.15
C PHE A 136 -1.56 5.25 -8.30
N ASP A 137 -0.36 5.74 -8.00
CA ASP A 137 0.86 4.96 -8.01
C ASP A 137 1.54 5.01 -6.63
N PHE A 138 2.13 3.90 -6.22
CA PHE A 138 2.99 3.87 -5.04
C PHE A 138 4.20 2.95 -5.25
N SER A 139 5.24 3.14 -4.45
CA SER A 139 6.46 2.33 -4.52
C SER A 139 6.71 1.59 -3.21
N ARG A 140 7.22 0.36 -3.32
CA ARG A 140 7.56 -0.46 -2.17
C ARG A 140 8.87 -1.22 -2.42
N GLN A 141 9.82 -1.06 -1.50
CA GLN A 141 11.00 -1.95 -1.47
C GLN A 141 10.55 -3.33 -1.03
N LEU A 142 10.84 -4.33 -1.86
CA LEU A 142 10.62 -5.74 -1.59
C LEU A 142 11.91 -6.49 -1.90
N PHE A 143 12.14 -7.55 -1.16
CA PHE A 143 13.36 -8.34 -1.31
C PHE A 143 13.01 -9.67 -1.95
N ARG A 144 13.99 -10.27 -2.61
CA ARG A 144 13.91 -11.66 -3.03
C ARG A 144 15.05 -12.42 -2.35
N CYS A 145 14.84 -13.69 -2.12
CA CYS A 145 15.95 -14.64 -2.21
C CYS A 145 16.53 -14.60 -3.65
#